data_AF-A0A2E7VR95-F1
#
_entry.id   AF-A0A2E7VR95-F1
#
_cell.length_a   1.000
_cell.length_b   1.000
_cell.length_c   1.000
_cell.angle_alpha   90.00
_cell.angle_beta   90.00
_cell.angle_gamma   90.00
#
_symmetry.space_group_name_H-M   'P 1'
#
loop_
_entity.id
_entity.type
_entity.pdbx_description
1 polymer ?
#
loop_
_entity_poly.entity_id
_entity_poly.type
_entity_poly.pdbx_seq_one_letter_code
_entity_poly.pdbx_strand_id
1 'polypeptide(L)'
;MNSSLGTGNLDNPLLLSELQTIEFNNSSDGYLCGYLVDENYFANCGGGGSSSSSLNTTIDSLSQVVSNLDSALTVQTSLFVFGCMDAMADNYNSIANLDDGSCSYLSQYPANPFFCATVPTAIVDVTNPVTGKTWMDRNLGATQVATSSTDTLAYGDLYQWGRRSDGHQCRNSSTMTILSNTDQPADSNFIIAPNSPFDWRSPQNDSLWQGVNGVNNPCPSGYRLPTQAELLEERLSWISDDPSGAFASPLKWVTAGYRLNGNGNITGVGTNGLYWSSSVSGTSAYRLNINSPGSNVGLNNRARGYSCRCIKDTVSQGADPASNATIDSLSQVVSYLDSSLTALSSLFVFGCIDPTAFNYDPTANYSDGSCRYTPLIGDTYQGGIVFYLDGNGGGLIAAPTDQSYGASQWGCMGTYIGTGSVIGSGAQNTAMIELGCTTPYTAADVCANLTLGGYSDWFLPSRMELVEMHQNIGQGNALGLGNIGGFSNSYYWSSTEAFGSSTAWVKYFGSTTSGVNYLDKDELEYVRAIRAF
;
A
#
# COMPACT_ATOMS: atom_id res chain seq x y z
N MET A 1 -9.42 29.75 63.24
CA MET A 1 -10.68 29.82 64.01
C MET A 1 -11.15 28.39 64.20
N ASN A 2 -11.28 27.92 65.45
CA ASN A 2 -11.79 26.57 65.72
C ASN A 2 -13.31 26.58 65.59
N SER A 3 -13.86 25.86 64.61
CA SER A 3 -15.30 25.61 64.51
C SER A 3 -15.60 24.19 64.98
N SER A 4 -16.25 24.04 66.14
CA SER A 4 -16.80 22.75 66.56
C SER A 4 -18.09 22.47 65.78
N LEU A 5 -18.15 21.37 65.04
CA LEU A 5 -19.35 20.96 64.31
C LEU A 5 -20.25 20.10 65.20
N GLY A 6 -21.46 20.59 65.48
CA GLY A 6 -22.54 19.81 66.07
C GLY A 6 -23.18 18.87 65.03
N THR A 7 -23.78 17.78 65.48
CA THR A 7 -24.30 16.64 64.70
C THR A 7 -25.56 16.95 63.87
N GLY A 8 -25.50 17.95 62.99
CA GLY A 8 -26.56 18.28 62.02
C GLY A 8 -26.02 18.24 60.59
N ASN A 9 -26.83 17.72 59.66
CA ASN A 9 -26.52 17.62 58.23
C ASN A 9 -25.88 18.91 57.69
N LEU A 10 -24.71 18.76 57.08
CA LEU A 10 -23.99 19.82 56.39
C LEU A 10 -24.58 20.00 54.99
N ASP A 11 -25.49 20.96 54.83
CA ASP A 11 -26.07 21.29 53.51
C ASP A 11 -25.11 22.13 52.62
N ASN A 12 -23.90 22.47 53.11
CA ASN A 12 -22.87 23.18 52.36
C ASN A 12 -21.50 22.48 52.46
N PRO A 13 -20.71 22.43 51.36
CA PRO A 13 -19.39 21.84 51.36
C PRO A 13 -18.40 22.60 52.26
N LEU A 14 -17.61 21.87 53.04
CA LEU A 14 -16.54 22.41 53.88
C LEU A 14 -15.27 22.63 53.05
N LEU A 15 -14.78 23.87 53.02
CA LEU A 15 -13.50 24.24 52.43
C LEU A 15 -12.44 24.27 53.53
N LEU A 16 -11.39 23.45 53.39
CA LEU A 16 -10.23 23.41 54.29
C LEU A 16 -9.03 24.06 53.61
N SER A 17 -8.31 24.90 54.34
CA SER A 17 -7.02 25.43 53.91
C SER A 17 -5.87 24.49 54.33
N GLU A 18 -4.72 24.59 53.65
CA GLU A 18 -3.53 23.79 53.96
C GLU A 18 -3.21 23.81 55.46
N LEU A 19 -2.98 22.63 56.04
CA LEU A 19 -2.65 22.39 57.45
C LEU A 19 -3.80 22.60 58.47
N GLN A 20 -5.06 22.72 58.05
CA GLN A 20 -6.20 22.63 58.98
C GLN A 20 -6.50 21.20 59.41
N THR A 21 -6.60 20.97 60.73
CA THR A 21 -7.06 19.72 61.34
C THR A 21 -8.56 19.79 61.70
N ILE A 22 -9.32 18.74 61.37
CA ILE A 22 -10.69 18.54 61.83
C ILE A 22 -10.66 17.68 63.10
N GLU A 23 -11.16 18.20 64.21
CA GLU A 23 -11.30 17.45 65.46
C GLU A 23 -12.77 17.09 65.72
N PHE A 24 -13.04 15.81 65.96
CA PHE A 24 -14.37 15.32 66.36
C PHE A 24 -14.49 15.34 67.87
N ASN A 25 -15.32 16.24 68.40
CA ASN A 25 -15.68 16.22 69.81
C ASN A 25 -16.88 15.28 70.01
N ASN A 26 -16.64 13.96 70.09
CA ASN A 26 -17.36 13.01 70.96
C ASN A 26 -16.96 11.55 70.71
N SER A 27 -16.98 10.77 71.78
CA SER A 27 -16.51 9.39 71.94
C SER A 27 -17.37 8.30 71.28
N SER A 28 -17.78 8.49 70.02
CA SER A 28 -18.44 7.45 69.23
C SER A 28 -18.14 7.64 67.75
N ASP A 29 -17.63 6.59 67.11
CA ASP A 29 -17.14 6.52 65.73
C ASP A 29 -17.98 7.35 64.74
N GLY A 30 -17.49 8.56 64.41
CA GLY A 30 -18.06 9.41 63.38
C GLY A 30 -17.51 9.02 62.01
N TYR A 31 -18.38 8.62 61.09
CA TYR A 31 -18.01 8.35 59.70
C TYR A 31 -18.11 9.64 58.88
N LEU A 32 -17.05 9.98 58.15
CA LEU A 32 -17.05 11.05 57.15
C LEU A 32 -17.46 10.45 55.79
N CYS A 33 -18.68 10.73 55.35
CA CYS A 33 -19.16 10.34 54.02
C CYS A 33 -19.08 11.56 53.09
N GLY A 34 -18.04 11.65 52.27
CA GLY A 34 -17.83 12.70 51.28
C GLY A 34 -16.71 12.35 50.30
N TYR A 35 -16.66 13.03 49.15
CA TYR A 35 -15.59 12.89 48.17
C TYR A 35 -14.64 14.09 48.29
N LEU A 36 -13.33 13.84 48.30
CA LEU A 36 -12.34 14.90 48.15
C LEU A 36 -12.37 15.35 46.68
N VAL A 37 -12.66 16.63 46.46
CA VAL A 37 -12.63 17.25 45.13
C VAL A 37 -11.54 18.31 45.12
N ASP A 38 -10.70 18.24 44.09
CA ASP A 38 -9.66 19.23 43.78
C ASP A 38 -10.29 20.63 43.59
N GLU A 39 -9.51 21.69 43.87
CA GLU A 39 -9.90 23.11 43.82
C GLU A 39 -10.49 23.51 42.45
N ASN A 40 -10.21 22.70 41.42
CA ASN A 40 -10.67 22.89 40.05
C ASN A 40 -12.07 22.34 39.75
N TYR A 41 -12.73 21.61 40.68
CA TYR A 41 -14.07 21.05 40.43
C TYR A 41 -15.14 22.12 40.21
N PHE A 42 -14.92 23.34 40.73
CA PHE A 42 -15.85 24.48 40.59
C PHE A 42 -15.35 25.59 39.64
N ALA A 43 -14.31 25.35 38.84
CA ALA A 43 -13.65 26.39 38.03
C ALA A 43 -14.54 27.10 36.98
N ASN A 44 -15.77 26.63 36.73
CA ASN A 44 -16.75 27.28 35.85
C ASN A 44 -17.96 27.89 36.58
N CYS A 45 -17.95 27.96 37.91
CA CYS A 45 -18.95 28.68 38.69
C CYS A 45 -18.42 30.03 39.15
N GLY A 46 -18.31 30.97 38.21
CA GLY A 46 -18.42 32.43 38.39
C GLY A 46 -17.58 33.13 39.48
N GLY A 47 -16.67 34.01 39.03
CA GLY A 47 -16.47 35.30 39.69
C GLY A 47 -15.05 35.62 40.18
N GLY A 48 -14.24 36.18 39.28
CA GLY A 48 -13.36 37.34 39.47
C GLY A 48 -12.39 37.41 40.65
N GLY A 49 -11.08 37.49 40.33
CA GLY A 49 -10.12 38.25 41.15
C GLY A 49 -8.70 37.71 41.23
N SER A 50 -7.83 38.29 40.39
CA SER A 50 -6.42 38.64 40.68
C SER A 50 -5.40 37.55 41.05
N SER A 51 -4.61 37.19 40.03
CA SER A 51 -3.16 37.02 40.02
C SER A 51 -2.40 36.93 41.36
N SER A 52 -1.88 35.74 41.64
CA SER A 52 -0.58 35.58 42.31
C SER A 52 0.15 34.37 41.74
N SER A 53 1.31 34.64 41.17
CA SER A 53 2.28 33.70 40.64
C SER A 53 2.71 32.66 41.68
N SER A 54 2.48 31.39 41.38
CA SER A 54 3.29 30.29 41.89
C SER A 54 3.64 29.38 40.71
N LEU A 55 4.92 29.40 40.34
CA LEU A 55 5.54 28.41 39.48
C LEU A 55 5.26 27.02 40.06
N ASN A 56 4.41 26.25 39.39
CA ASN A 56 4.35 24.81 39.60
C ASN A 56 4.62 24.16 38.24
N THR A 57 5.76 23.50 38.14
CA THR A 57 6.14 22.67 37.00
C THR A 57 5.25 21.44 36.98
N THR A 58 4.09 21.55 36.36
CA THR A 58 3.39 20.43 35.72
C THR A 58 3.51 20.63 34.23
N ILE A 59 4.27 19.74 33.62
CA ILE A 59 4.38 19.52 32.19
C ILE A 59 2.98 19.50 31.56
N ASP A 60 2.67 20.46 30.68
CA ASP A 60 1.60 20.32 29.69
C ASP A 60 2.25 20.06 28.33
N SER A 61 2.59 18.78 28.13
CA SER A 61 3.33 18.20 27.00
C SER A 61 2.68 18.37 25.63
N LEU A 62 1.54 19.05 25.48
CA LEU A 62 1.00 19.29 24.15
C LEU A 62 1.47 20.60 23.54
N SER A 63 1.55 21.68 24.31
CA SER A 63 1.86 23.02 23.79
C SER A 63 3.34 23.19 23.43
N GLN A 64 4.24 22.59 24.21
CA GLN A 64 5.68 22.61 23.95
C GLN A 64 6.12 21.55 22.93
N VAL A 65 5.37 20.46 22.80
CA VAL A 65 5.51 19.52 21.67
C VAL A 65 4.98 20.15 20.40
N VAL A 66 3.84 20.86 20.44
CA VAL A 66 3.27 21.59 19.31
C VAL A 66 4.20 22.72 18.86
N SER A 67 4.82 23.51 19.75
CA SER A 67 5.71 24.60 19.31
C SER A 67 7.05 24.11 18.73
N ASN A 68 7.57 22.98 19.25
CA ASN A 68 8.74 22.31 18.68
C ASN A 68 8.37 21.59 17.37
N LEU A 69 7.15 21.05 17.23
CA LEU A 69 6.61 20.54 15.97
C LEU A 69 6.43 21.68 14.96
N ASP A 70 5.90 22.83 15.36
CA ASP A 70 5.59 23.96 14.46
C ASP A 70 6.88 24.61 13.93
N SER A 71 7.92 24.68 14.76
CA SER A 71 9.25 25.14 14.36
C SER A 71 9.97 24.12 13.45
N ALA A 72 9.76 22.81 13.67
CA ALA A 72 10.25 21.76 12.78
C ALA A 72 9.46 21.69 11.46
N LEU A 73 8.14 21.93 11.51
CA LEU A 73 7.21 21.94 10.39
C LEU A 73 7.46 23.14 9.47
N THR A 74 7.84 24.29 10.02
CA THR A 74 8.19 25.48 9.22
C THR A 74 9.48 25.26 8.39
N VAL A 75 10.46 24.53 8.92
CA VAL A 75 11.66 24.11 8.15
C VAL A 75 11.32 22.98 7.15
N GLN A 76 10.30 22.16 7.44
CA GLN A 76 9.78 21.14 6.53
C GLN A 76 8.89 21.70 5.42
N THR A 77 8.33 22.91 5.57
CA THR A 77 7.47 23.54 4.54
C THR A 77 8.20 24.06 3.32
N SER A 78 9.54 24.12 3.34
CA SER A 78 10.32 24.28 2.11
C SER A 78 10.52 22.99 1.32
N LEU A 79 10.15 21.83 1.90
CA LEU A 79 10.08 20.54 1.18
C LEU A 79 8.71 20.33 0.55
N PHE A 80 7.64 20.99 1.02
CA PHE A 80 6.30 20.79 0.48
C PHE A 80 6.12 21.49 -0.87
N VAL A 81 6.15 20.70 -1.93
CA VAL A 81 5.77 21.12 -3.27
C VAL A 81 4.30 20.76 -3.44
N PHE A 82 3.46 21.80 -3.51
CA PHE A 82 2.03 21.67 -3.77
C PHE A 82 1.79 21.34 -5.24
N GLY A 83 0.89 20.40 -5.51
CA GLY A 83 0.46 20.06 -6.85
C GLY A 83 -0.22 18.70 -6.89
N CYS A 84 -0.86 18.37 -7.99
CA CYS A 84 -1.54 17.09 -8.12
C CYS A 84 -0.57 15.90 -7.93
N MET A 85 -0.83 15.06 -6.94
CA MET A 85 0.00 13.88 -6.64
C MET A 85 -0.54 12.59 -7.29
N ASP A 86 -1.69 12.64 -7.94
CA ASP A 86 -2.27 11.48 -8.62
C ASP A 86 -1.55 11.26 -9.96
N ALA A 87 -0.78 10.18 -10.06
CA ALA A 87 -0.05 9.79 -11.27
C ALA A 87 -0.95 9.54 -12.49
N MET A 88 -2.26 9.39 -12.28
CA MET A 88 -3.25 9.24 -13.34
C MET A 88 -3.90 10.57 -13.77
N ALA A 89 -3.55 11.69 -13.15
CA ALA A 89 -3.97 13.02 -13.57
C ALA A 89 -3.03 13.59 -14.64
N ASP A 90 -3.57 14.35 -15.58
CA ASP A 90 -2.85 15.02 -16.66
C ASP A 90 -1.89 16.10 -16.19
N ASN A 91 -2.21 16.72 -15.06
CA ASN A 91 -1.34 17.70 -14.40
C ASN A 91 -0.65 17.10 -13.18
N TYR A 92 -0.48 15.76 -13.16
CA TYR A 92 0.38 15.09 -12.19
C TYR A 92 1.72 15.82 -12.11
N ASN A 93 2.04 16.26 -10.90
CA ASN A 93 3.28 16.90 -10.58
C ASN A 93 4.16 15.89 -9.84
N SER A 94 5.11 15.29 -10.53
CA SER A 94 5.98 14.25 -9.97
C SER A 94 6.93 14.73 -8.87
N ILE A 95 7.08 16.05 -8.73
CA ILE A 95 7.82 16.65 -7.62
C ILE A 95 6.90 17.12 -6.49
N ALA A 96 5.58 17.08 -6.69
CA ALA A 96 4.63 17.38 -5.63
C ALA A 96 4.63 16.28 -4.58
N ASN A 97 4.68 16.69 -3.33
CA ASN A 97 4.61 15.81 -2.17
C ASN A 97 3.51 16.25 -1.19
N LEU A 98 2.66 17.19 -1.62
CA LEU A 98 1.39 17.51 -0.98
C LEU A 98 0.34 17.85 -2.05
N ASP A 99 -0.78 17.12 -2.05
CA ASP A 99 -1.87 17.33 -3.01
C ASP A 99 -2.64 18.61 -2.67
N ASP A 100 -2.75 19.51 -3.65
CA ASP A 100 -3.47 20.78 -3.52
C ASP A 100 -4.87 20.75 -4.14
N GLY A 101 -5.33 19.56 -4.56
CA GLY A 101 -6.63 19.36 -5.19
C GLY A 101 -6.69 19.88 -6.63
N SER A 102 -5.56 20.22 -7.24
CA SER A 102 -5.49 20.70 -8.62
C SER A 102 -5.65 19.59 -9.67
N CYS A 103 -5.71 18.32 -9.28
CA CYS A 103 -5.74 17.18 -10.20
C CYS A 103 -6.79 17.29 -11.33
N SER A 104 -6.31 17.18 -12.57
CA SER A 104 -7.05 17.26 -13.82
C SER A 104 -6.97 15.92 -14.52
N TYR A 105 -8.10 15.32 -14.89
CA TYR A 105 -8.18 13.98 -15.47
C TYR A 105 -8.77 13.96 -16.89
N LEU A 106 -8.54 15.03 -17.67
CA LEU A 106 -8.98 15.14 -19.07
C LEU A 106 -8.59 13.93 -19.95
N SER A 107 -7.44 13.26 -19.75
CA SER A 107 -7.06 12.06 -20.54
C SER A 107 -7.82 10.79 -20.16
N GLN A 108 -8.38 10.73 -18.95
CA GLN A 108 -9.23 9.61 -18.54
C GLN A 108 -10.64 9.74 -19.12
N TYR A 109 -11.07 10.95 -19.45
CA TYR A 109 -12.29 11.14 -20.20
C TYR A 109 -12.03 10.99 -21.71
N PRO A 110 -13.03 10.55 -22.48
CA PRO A 110 -12.84 10.34 -23.90
C PRO A 110 -12.53 11.70 -24.59
N ALA A 111 -11.55 11.72 -25.50
CA ALA A 111 -10.94 12.90 -26.13
C ALA A 111 -11.87 14.10 -26.43
N ASN A 112 -11.57 15.30 -25.92
CA ASN A 112 -12.39 16.52 -26.02
C ASN A 112 -13.77 16.44 -25.32
N PRO A 113 -13.85 16.02 -24.04
CA PRO A 113 -15.08 16.09 -23.28
C PRO A 113 -15.42 17.55 -22.94
N PHE A 114 -16.68 17.94 -23.09
CA PHE A 114 -17.17 19.21 -22.55
C PHE A 114 -17.65 19.03 -21.10
N PHE A 115 -17.14 19.81 -20.16
CA PHE A 115 -17.60 19.82 -18.78
C PHE A 115 -18.41 21.09 -18.50
N CYS A 116 -19.58 20.94 -17.87
CA CYS A 116 -20.44 22.07 -17.53
C CYS A 116 -19.99 22.80 -16.26
N ALA A 117 -19.33 22.08 -15.36
CA ALA A 117 -18.59 22.64 -14.23
C ALA A 117 -17.19 23.10 -14.68
N THR A 118 -16.54 23.92 -13.86
CA THR A 118 -15.19 24.45 -14.11
C THR A 118 -14.09 23.40 -14.01
N VAL A 119 -14.39 22.23 -13.43
CA VAL A 119 -13.46 21.10 -13.28
C VAL A 119 -14.15 19.80 -13.72
N PRO A 120 -13.40 18.81 -14.23
CA PRO A 120 -13.92 17.46 -14.50
C PRO A 120 -14.51 16.83 -13.23
N THR A 121 -15.46 15.92 -13.40
CA THR A 121 -15.97 15.11 -12.28
C THR A 121 -14.88 14.19 -11.77
N ALA A 122 -14.66 14.18 -10.45
CA ALA A 122 -13.70 13.26 -9.84
C ALA A 122 -14.12 11.79 -10.04
N ILE A 123 -13.15 10.92 -10.27
CA ILE A 123 -13.36 9.49 -10.54
C ILE A 123 -13.00 8.72 -9.28
N VAL A 124 -14.03 8.37 -8.51
CA VAL A 124 -13.89 7.66 -7.24
C VAL A 124 -14.79 6.44 -7.25
N ASP A 125 -14.18 5.27 -7.03
CA ASP A 125 -14.85 3.97 -6.98
C ASP A 125 -15.70 3.85 -5.70
N VAL A 126 -16.92 3.35 -5.84
CA VAL A 126 -17.74 2.86 -4.73
C VAL A 126 -18.34 1.50 -5.10
N THR A 127 -18.22 0.53 -4.20
CA THR A 127 -18.75 -0.81 -4.42
C THR A 127 -20.02 -0.99 -3.62
N ASN A 128 -21.11 -1.40 -4.28
CA ASN A 128 -22.30 -1.86 -3.56
C ASN A 128 -22.02 -3.29 -3.06
N PRO A 129 -21.97 -3.54 -1.74
CA PRO A 129 -21.61 -4.86 -1.20
C PRO A 129 -22.69 -5.92 -1.45
N VAL A 130 -23.92 -5.53 -1.77
CA VAL A 130 -25.02 -6.46 -2.08
C VAL A 130 -24.88 -7.01 -3.50
N THR A 131 -24.54 -6.16 -4.48
CA THR A 131 -24.45 -6.55 -5.90
C THR A 131 -23.02 -6.90 -6.32
N GLY A 132 -22.01 -6.52 -5.53
CA GLY A 132 -20.60 -6.67 -5.85
C GLY A 132 -20.13 -5.78 -7.01
N LYS A 133 -20.96 -4.84 -7.47
CA LYS A 133 -20.65 -3.96 -8.60
C LYS A 133 -19.97 -2.68 -8.11
N THR A 134 -18.95 -2.25 -8.85
CA THR A 134 -18.26 -0.98 -8.62
C THR A 134 -18.79 0.12 -9.54
N TRP A 135 -19.06 1.28 -8.98
CA TRP A 135 -19.63 2.44 -9.63
C TRP A 135 -18.80 3.69 -9.33
N MET A 136 -19.06 4.77 -10.06
CA MET A 136 -18.65 6.09 -9.60
C MET A 136 -19.50 6.52 -8.40
N ASP A 137 -18.88 7.16 -7.40
CA ASP A 137 -19.53 7.67 -6.18
C ASP A 137 -20.39 8.93 -6.41
N ARG A 138 -20.28 9.55 -7.59
CA ARG A 138 -21.05 10.74 -8.00
C ARG A 138 -21.55 10.65 -9.44
N ASN A 139 -22.54 11.48 -9.79
CA ASN A 139 -23.07 11.58 -11.16
C ASN A 139 -22.05 12.27 -12.07
N LEU A 140 -22.06 11.98 -13.37
CA LEU A 140 -21.30 12.79 -14.33
C LEU A 140 -21.77 14.25 -14.28
N GLY A 141 -20.82 15.19 -14.18
CA GLY A 141 -21.05 16.62 -14.00
C GLY A 141 -21.18 17.05 -12.53
N ALA A 142 -21.19 16.13 -11.57
CA ALA A 142 -21.25 16.47 -10.14
C ALA A 142 -19.88 16.91 -9.61
N THR A 143 -19.89 17.81 -8.63
CA THR A 143 -18.66 18.35 -8.00
C THR A 143 -18.34 17.70 -6.66
N GLN A 144 -19.30 17.00 -6.04
CA GLN A 144 -19.10 16.28 -4.79
C GLN A 144 -19.96 15.03 -4.68
N VAL A 145 -19.63 14.19 -3.69
CA VAL A 145 -20.48 13.09 -3.23
C VAL A 145 -21.73 13.65 -2.57
N ALA A 146 -22.88 13.03 -2.84
CA ALA A 146 -24.14 13.48 -2.27
C ALA A 146 -24.13 13.48 -0.73
N THR A 147 -24.48 14.63 -0.16
CA THR A 147 -24.71 14.80 1.28
C THR A 147 -26.19 14.67 1.66
N SER A 148 -27.09 14.80 0.68
CA SER A 148 -28.53 14.53 0.78
C SER A 148 -29.10 14.14 -0.59
N SER A 149 -30.32 13.59 -0.65
CA SER A 149 -30.98 13.27 -1.92
C SER A 149 -31.24 14.50 -2.79
N THR A 150 -31.30 15.69 -2.20
CA THR A 150 -31.55 16.97 -2.87
C THR A 150 -30.29 17.84 -2.99
N ASP A 151 -29.10 17.27 -2.78
CA ASP A 151 -27.82 17.99 -2.88
C ASP A 151 -27.55 18.47 -4.32
N THR A 152 -27.68 19.77 -4.53
CA THR A 152 -27.53 20.39 -5.85
C THR A 152 -26.13 20.24 -6.46
N LEU A 153 -25.09 20.10 -5.62
CA LEU A 153 -23.70 19.92 -6.08
C LEU A 153 -23.44 18.47 -6.53
N ALA A 154 -24.31 17.53 -6.13
CA ALA A 154 -24.26 16.12 -6.49
C ALA A 154 -25.17 15.75 -7.67
N TYR A 155 -26.03 16.67 -8.14
CA TYR A 155 -26.99 16.40 -9.20
C TYR A 155 -26.34 15.97 -10.53
N GLY A 156 -25.22 16.59 -10.88
CA GLY A 156 -24.58 16.40 -12.18
C GLY A 156 -25.41 16.92 -13.36
N ASP A 157 -25.02 16.49 -14.56
CA ASP A 157 -25.54 16.98 -15.84
C ASP A 157 -26.68 16.11 -16.40
N LEU A 158 -27.36 16.59 -17.46
CA LEU A 158 -28.55 15.96 -18.04
C LEU A 158 -28.36 15.62 -19.52
N TYR A 159 -27.91 14.40 -19.78
CA TYR A 159 -27.53 13.90 -21.11
C TYR A 159 -28.71 13.42 -21.93
N GLN A 160 -28.68 13.66 -23.25
CA GLN A 160 -29.54 12.95 -24.20
C GLN A 160 -28.96 11.58 -24.50
N TRP A 161 -29.81 10.56 -24.61
CA TRP A 161 -29.34 9.19 -24.71
C TRP A 161 -28.47 8.99 -25.94
N GLY A 162 -27.29 8.40 -25.78
CA GLY A 162 -26.35 8.14 -26.88
C GLY A 162 -25.49 9.34 -27.29
N ARG A 163 -25.64 10.54 -26.70
CA ARG A 163 -24.73 11.67 -26.98
C ARG A 163 -23.51 11.63 -26.07
N ARG A 164 -22.40 12.20 -26.56
CA ARG A 164 -21.21 12.43 -25.74
C ARG A 164 -21.31 13.79 -25.05
N SER A 165 -20.44 14.02 -24.08
CA SER A 165 -20.29 15.33 -23.43
C SER A 165 -19.76 16.37 -24.44
N ASP A 166 -20.66 17.12 -25.07
CA ASP A 166 -20.36 18.18 -26.06
C ASP A 166 -20.95 19.55 -25.64
N GLY A 167 -21.55 19.62 -24.44
CA GLY A 167 -22.15 20.80 -23.84
C GLY A 167 -23.68 20.78 -23.88
N HIS A 168 -24.30 19.91 -24.66
CA HIS A 168 -25.76 19.75 -24.64
C HIS A 168 -26.28 19.35 -23.25
N GLN A 169 -25.49 18.59 -22.49
CA GLN A 169 -25.87 18.06 -21.19
C GLN A 169 -25.96 19.13 -20.10
N CYS A 170 -25.37 20.31 -20.35
CA CYS A 170 -25.39 21.39 -19.38
C CYS A 170 -26.81 21.85 -19.12
N ARG A 171 -27.14 22.02 -17.85
CA ARG A 171 -28.50 22.38 -17.41
C ARG A 171 -29.00 23.71 -17.99
N ASN A 172 -28.07 24.58 -18.39
CA ASN A 172 -28.32 25.89 -18.99
C ASN A 172 -28.00 25.96 -20.50
N SER A 173 -27.72 24.84 -21.17
CA SER A 173 -27.41 24.86 -22.60
C SER A 173 -28.62 25.34 -23.41
N SER A 174 -28.34 26.04 -24.52
CA SER A 174 -29.38 26.46 -25.46
C SER A 174 -30.05 25.26 -26.13
N THR A 175 -31.19 25.50 -26.78
CA THR A 175 -32.00 24.45 -27.40
C THR A 175 -32.03 24.58 -28.91
N MET A 176 -32.16 23.44 -29.60
CA MET A 176 -32.30 23.35 -31.05
C MET A 176 -33.46 22.43 -31.41
N THR A 177 -34.14 22.66 -32.54
CA THR A 177 -35.25 21.81 -33.02
C THR A 177 -34.88 20.97 -34.24
N ILE A 178 -33.72 21.22 -34.84
CA ILE A 178 -33.20 20.44 -35.97
C ILE A 178 -32.54 19.18 -35.42
N LEU A 179 -33.00 18.01 -35.88
CA LEU A 179 -32.43 16.72 -35.48
C LEU A 179 -31.07 16.51 -36.15
N SER A 180 -30.15 15.86 -35.43
CA SER A 180 -28.85 15.50 -35.98
C SER A 180 -28.97 14.34 -36.96
N ASN A 181 -28.22 14.39 -38.06
CA ASN A 181 -28.02 13.26 -38.96
C ASN A 181 -26.68 12.54 -38.72
N THR A 182 -25.89 12.96 -37.72
CA THR A 182 -24.60 12.37 -37.33
C THR A 182 -24.62 11.92 -35.88
N ASP A 183 -23.66 11.05 -35.52
CA ASP A 183 -23.51 10.54 -34.16
C ASP A 183 -22.99 11.60 -33.17
N GLN A 184 -22.40 12.70 -33.66
CA GLN A 184 -21.92 13.82 -32.85
C GLN A 184 -22.20 15.15 -33.55
N PRO A 185 -23.20 15.92 -33.10
CA PRO A 185 -23.47 17.25 -33.62
C PRO A 185 -22.29 18.20 -33.36
N ALA A 186 -22.09 19.17 -34.25
CA ALA A 186 -21.04 20.18 -34.08
C ALA A 186 -21.41 21.24 -33.02
N ASP A 187 -22.70 21.38 -32.70
CA ASP A 187 -23.18 22.34 -31.72
C ASP A 187 -23.51 21.69 -30.36
N SER A 188 -23.39 22.50 -29.31
CA SER A 188 -23.62 22.13 -27.93
C SER A 188 -25.08 22.30 -27.49
N ASN A 189 -26.05 22.38 -28.42
CA ASN A 189 -27.44 22.59 -28.04
C ASN A 189 -28.10 21.28 -27.64
N PHE A 190 -29.04 21.38 -26.71
CA PHE A 190 -29.98 20.30 -26.43
C PHE A 190 -31.06 20.25 -27.51
N ILE A 191 -31.15 19.12 -28.19
CA ILE A 191 -32.05 18.97 -29.33
C ILE A 191 -33.44 18.55 -28.83
N ILE A 192 -34.42 19.43 -29.01
CA ILE A 192 -35.82 19.20 -28.71
C ILE A 192 -36.43 18.38 -29.84
N ALA A 193 -36.90 17.17 -29.52
CA ALA A 193 -37.59 16.27 -30.44
C ALA A 193 -39.00 15.95 -29.88
N PRO A 194 -40.02 16.79 -30.21
CA PRO A 194 -41.37 16.64 -29.66
C PRO A 194 -42.20 15.58 -30.40
N ASN A 195 -41.69 15.02 -31.50
CA ASN A 195 -42.40 14.09 -32.38
C ASN A 195 -41.75 12.71 -32.40
N SER A 196 -42.56 11.67 -32.64
CA SER A 196 -42.08 10.29 -32.81
C SER A 196 -40.98 10.20 -33.89
N PRO A 197 -39.86 9.47 -33.66
CA PRO A 197 -39.62 8.50 -32.59
C PRO A 197 -39.10 9.07 -31.26
N PHE A 198 -39.10 10.40 -31.08
CA PHE A 198 -38.61 11.10 -29.89
C PHE A 198 -37.12 10.87 -29.62
N ASP A 199 -36.32 11.05 -30.67
CA ASP A 199 -34.86 10.96 -30.65
C ASP A 199 -34.27 12.27 -31.16
N TRP A 200 -33.13 12.66 -30.60
CA TRP A 200 -32.38 13.84 -31.03
C TRP A 200 -31.69 13.62 -32.37
N ARG A 201 -31.50 12.35 -32.76
CA ARG A 201 -30.90 11.94 -34.03
C ARG A 201 -31.95 11.34 -34.97
N SER A 202 -31.82 11.64 -36.26
CA SER A 202 -32.55 10.98 -37.33
C SER A 202 -31.59 10.62 -38.48
N PRO A 203 -31.37 9.31 -38.77
CA PRO A 203 -32.03 8.14 -38.16
C PRO A 203 -31.59 7.88 -36.70
N GLN A 204 -32.22 6.95 -35.99
CA GLN A 204 -31.75 6.51 -34.65
C GLN A 204 -30.45 5.68 -34.77
N ASN A 205 -29.67 5.59 -33.69
CA ASN A 205 -28.48 4.73 -33.61
C ASN A 205 -28.36 4.10 -32.22
N ASP A 206 -28.47 2.78 -32.15
CA ASP A 206 -28.51 2.00 -30.89
C ASP A 206 -27.12 1.67 -30.35
N SER A 207 -26.07 1.83 -31.16
CA SER A 207 -24.71 1.38 -30.84
C SER A 207 -23.89 2.39 -30.03
N LEU A 208 -24.42 3.58 -29.75
CA LEU A 208 -23.65 4.73 -29.26
C LEU A 208 -23.09 4.56 -27.84
N TRP A 209 -23.81 3.91 -26.93
CA TRP A 209 -23.40 3.69 -25.53
C TRP A 209 -23.16 2.21 -25.17
N GLN A 210 -22.73 1.40 -26.15
CA GLN A 210 -22.53 -0.04 -25.93
C GLN A 210 -21.12 -0.36 -25.42
N GLY A 211 -21.02 -0.62 -24.11
CA GLY A 211 -19.78 -1.04 -23.45
C GLY A 211 -18.77 0.09 -23.19
N VAL A 212 -17.61 -0.26 -22.60
CA VAL A 212 -16.52 0.69 -22.29
C VAL A 212 -15.97 1.39 -23.54
N ASN A 213 -15.93 0.68 -24.67
CA ASN A 213 -15.46 1.20 -25.96
C ASN A 213 -16.60 1.74 -26.83
N GLY A 214 -17.77 2.03 -26.25
CA GLY A 214 -18.90 2.60 -26.97
C GLY A 214 -18.54 3.94 -27.62
N VAL A 215 -18.97 4.14 -28.87
CA VAL A 215 -18.58 5.29 -29.72
C VAL A 215 -18.75 6.64 -29.01
N ASN A 216 -19.83 6.78 -28.24
CA ASN A 216 -20.20 8.01 -27.56
C ASN A 216 -20.25 7.85 -26.04
N ASN A 217 -19.61 6.82 -25.48
CA ASN A 217 -19.55 6.61 -24.03
C ASN A 217 -19.06 7.91 -23.35
N PRO A 218 -19.86 8.56 -22.48
CA PRO A 218 -19.47 9.79 -21.79
C PRO A 218 -18.72 9.50 -20.48
N CYS A 219 -18.63 8.24 -20.06
CA CYS A 219 -17.93 7.83 -18.86
C CYS A 219 -16.40 7.85 -19.06
N PRO A 220 -15.63 7.96 -17.97
CA PRO A 220 -14.18 7.86 -18.02
C PRO A 220 -13.70 6.47 -18.43
N SER A 221 -12.40 6.33 -18.68
CA SER A 221 -11.75 5.10 -19.09
C SER A 221 -12.00 3.98 -18.07
N GLY A 222 -12.30 2.78 -18.55
CA GLY A 222 -12.69 1.62 -17.73
C GLY A 222 -14.13 1.67 -17.19
N TYR A 223 -14.85 2.77 -17.42
CA TYR A 223 -16.25 2.95 -17.02
C TYR A 223 -17.19 3.01 -18.22
N ARG A 224 -18.44 2.64 -18.00
CA ARG A 224 -19.52 2.73 -18.99
C ARG A 224 -20.85 3.06 -18.34
N LEU A 225 -21.87 3.31 -19.16
CA LEU A 225 -23.25 3.35 -18.66
C LEU A 225 -23.71 1.94 -18.25
N PRO A 226 -24.50 1.84 -17.17
CA PRO A 226 -25.04 0.57 -16.69
C PRO A 226 -26.10 0.03 -17.65
N THR A 227 -26.21 -1.29 -17.70
CA THR A 227 -27.29 -1.99 -18.40
C THR A 227 -28.59 -1.94 -17.58
N GLN A 228 -29.70 -2.30 -18.22
CA GLN A 228 -31.01 -2.36 -17.55
C GLN A 228 -31.01 -3.37 -16.40
N ALA A 229 -30.29 -4.48 -16.56
CA ALA A 229 -30.16 -5.50 -15.53
C ALA A 229 -29.37 -4.96 -14.31
N GLU A 230 -28.26 -4.27 -14.54
CA GLU A 230 -27.43 -3.71 -13.46
C GLU A 230 -28.15 -2.61 -12.67
N LEU A 231 -28.92 -1.74 -13.34
CA LEU A 231 -29.76 -0.75 -12.65
C LEU A 231 -30.90 -1.40 -11.86
N LEU A 232 -31.47 -2.49 -12.37
CA LEU A 232 -32.53 -3.22 -11.67
C LEU A 232 -31.98 -3.92 -10.43
N GLU A 233 -30.81 -4.54 -10.55
CA GLU A 233 -30.09 -5.18 -9.46
C GLU A 233 -29.73 -4.18 -8.36
N GLU A 234 -29.17 -3.02 -8.75
CA GLU A 234 -28.89 -1.92 -7.82
C GLU A 234 -30.16 -1.46 -7.09
N ARG A 235 -31.25 -1.18 -7.81
CA ARG A 235 -32.52 -0.76 -7.21
C ARG A 235 -33.03 -1.78 -6.20
N LEU A 236 -32.98 -3.07 -6.54
CA LEU A 236 -33.43 -4.17 -5.69
C LEU A 236 -32.58 -4.35 -4.42
N SER A 237 -31.38 -3.75 -4.36
CA SER A 237 -30.53 -3.77 -3.17
C SER A 237 -30.93 -2.76 -2.08
N TRP A 238 -31.84 -1.82 -2.39
CA TRP A 238 -32.22 -0.77 -1.47
C TRP A 238 -33.20 -1.28 -0.40
N ILE A 239 -33.13 -0.67 0.79
CA ILE A 239 -34.03 -1.00 1.91
C ILE A 239 -35.48 -0.61 1.58
N SER A 240 -35.68 0.48 0.83
CA SER A 240 -36.99 0.93 0.36
C SER A 240 -36.91 1.39 -1.10
N ASP A 241 -37.97 1.13 -1.85
CA ASP A 241 -38.11 1.49 -3.26
C ASP A 241 -38.47 2.98 -3.44
N ASP A 242 -37.80 3.89 -2.75
CA ASP A 242 -38.13 5.33 -2.76
C ASP A 242 -36.84 6.19 -2.73
N PRO A 243 -36.94 7.53 -2.83
CA PRO A 243 -35.76 8.40 -2.79
C PRO A 243 -34.94 8.27 -1.49
N SER A 244 -35.58 7.91 -0.38
CA SER A 244 -34.90 7.70 0.90
C SER A 244 -34.02 6.45 0.86
N GLY A 245 -34.56 5.32 0.37
CA GLY A 245 -33.80 4.08 0.22
C GLY A 245 -32.69 4.21 -0.83
N ALA A 246 -32.94 4.94 -1.91
CA ALA A 246 -31.95 5.21 -2.93
C ALA A 246 -30.77 6.06 -2.42
N PHE A 247 -31.05 7.07 -1.58
CA PHE A 247 -29.99 7.87 -0.95
C PHE A 247 -29.26 7.11 0.17
N ALA A 248 -29.97 6.23 0.89
CA ALA A 248 -29.37 5.37 1.90
C ALA A 248 -28.49 4.26 1.30
N SER A 249 -28.59 4.00 0.00
CA SER A 249 -27.70 3.06 -0.69
C SER A 249 -26.25 3.57 -0.67
N PRO A 250 -25.24 2.67 -0.82
CA PRO A 250 -23.84 3.08 -0.92
C PRO A 250 -23.56 4.13 -2.00
N LEU A 251 -24.36 4.14 -3.07
CA LEU A 251 -24.20 5.05 -4.21
C LEU A 251 -24.82 6.44 -3.99
N LYS A 252 -25.63 6.60 -2.93
CA LYS A 252 -26.29 7.85 -2.54
C LYS A 252 -26.98 8.56 -3.71
N TRP A 253 -27.92 7.86 -4.35
CA TRP A 253 -28.64 8.40 -5.50
C TRP A 253 -29.43 9.67 -5.17
N VAL A 254 -29.39 10.65 -6.06
CA VAL A 254 -30.01 11.98 -5.88
C VAL A 254 -31.22 12.19 -6.80
N THR A 255 -32.09 13.13 -6.43
CA THR A 255 -33.27 13.54 -7.20
C THR A 255 -32.98 14.77 -8.07
N ALA A 256 -32.08 14.58 -9.05
CA ALA A 256 -31.52 15.65 -9.88
C ALA A 256 -32.48 16.31 -10.89
N GLY A 257 -33.72 15.84 -11.00
CA GLY A 257 -34.67 16.23 -12.02
C GLY A 257 -34.29 15.72 -13.42
N TYR A 258 -34.94 16.27 -14.44
CA TYR A 258 -34.71 15.90 -15.83
C TYR A 258 -35.12 16.99 -16.80
N ARG A 259 -34.62 16.89 -18.03
CA ARG A 259 -34.89 17.83 -19.12
C ARG A 259 -35.87 17.27 -20.14
N LEU A 260 -36.90 18.05 -20.47
CA LEU A 260 -38.00 17.64 -21.36
C LEU A 260 -37.61 17.69 -22.83
N ASN A 261 -37.95 16.64 -23.58
CA ASN A 261 -37.72 16.56 -25.03
C ASN A 261 -38.62 17.48 -25.86
N GLY A 262 -39.69 18.04 -25.29
CA GLY A 262 -40.69 18.84 -26.02
C GLY A 262 -40.45 20.35 -25.99
N ASN A 263 -39.76 20.86 -24.97
CA ASN A 263 -39.47 22.29 -24.82
C ASN A 263 -38.10 22.58 -24.19
N GLY A 264 -37.34 21.56 -23.78
CA GLY A 264 -36.04 21.73 -23.14
C GLY A 264 -36.10 22.22 -21.69
N ASN A 265 -37.27 22.32 -21.05
CA ASN A 265 -37.36 22.75 -19.66
C ASN A 265 -36.87 21.65 -18.70
N ILE A 266 -36.22 22.07 -17.62
CA ILE A 266 -35.85 21.20 -16.50
C ILE A 266 -37.01 21.16 -15.50
N THR A 267 -37.38 19.97 -15.06
CA THR A 267 -38.47 19.76 -14.10
C THR A 267 -38.15 18.61 -13.15
N GLY A 268 -38.92 18.48 -12.07
CA GLY A 268 -38.78 17.41 -11.07
C GLY A 268 -37.49 17.49 -10.23
N VAL A 269 -36.84 18.66 -10.18
CA VAL A 269 -35.64 18.88 -9.37
C VAL A 269 -36.00 18.75 -7.89
N GLY A 270 -35.24 17.94 -7.16
CA GLY A 270 -35.49 17.60 -5.76
C GLY A 270 -36.55 16.52 -5.55
N THR A 271 -37.31 16.14 -6.58
CA THR A 271 -38.42 15.15 -6.47
C THR A 271 -38.21 13.88 -7.29
N ASN A 272 -37.49 13.97 -8.40
CA ASN A 272 -37.27 12.85 -9.34
C ASN A 272 -35.78 12.66 -9.63
N GLY A 273 -35.30 11.43 -9.55
CA GLY A 273 -33.98 11.04 -10.05
C GLY A 273 -34.15 10.15 -11.28
N LEU A 274 -33.75 10.63 -12.46
CA LEU A 274 -33.83 9.83 -13.69
C LEU A 274 -32.42 9.57 -14.22
N TYR A 275 -32.09 8.30 -14.43
CA TYR A 275 -30.75 7.84 -14.76
C TYR A 275 -30.75 6.93 -15.98
N TRP A 276 -29.91 7.25 -16.96
CA TRP A 276 -29.85 6.47 -18.18
C TRP A 276 -29.20 5.09 -17.99
N SER A 277 -29.73 4.12 -18.75
CA SER A 277 -29.07 2.86 -19.06
C SER A 277 -28.49 2.88 -20.48
N SER A 278 -27.48 2.06 -20.75
CA SER A 278 -27.03 1.72 -22.12
C SER A 278 -27.99 0.81 -22.88
N SER A 279 -28.92 0.13 -22.19
CA SER A 279 -29.84 -0.82 -22.82
C SER A 279 -30.98 -0.13 -23.56
N VAL A 280 -31.32 -0.65 -24.74
CA VAL A 280 -32.38 -0.14 -25.62
C VAL A 280 -33.48 -1.17 -25.88
N SER A 281 -34.66 -0.70 -26.24
CA SER A 281 -35.75 -1.54 -26.76
C SER A 281 -36.60 -0.75 -27.73
N GLY A 282 -36.65 -1.20 -29.00
CA GLY A 282 -37.28 -0.44 -30.08
C GLY A 282 -36.71 0.97 -30.16
N THR A 283 -37.58 1.97 -30.26
CA THR A 283 -37.20 3.39 -30.36
C THR A 283 -36.80 4.03 -29.02
N SER A 284 -36.90 3.29 -27.91
CA SER A 284 -36.71 3.78 -26.54
C SER A 284 -35.43 3.24 -25.89
N ALA A 285 -35.04 3.84 -24.77
CA ALA A 285 -33.95 3.37 -23.92
C ALA A 285 -34.42 3.16 -22.47
N TYR A 286 -33.73 2.29 -21.74
CA TYR A 286 -34.04 2.05 -20.34
C TYR A 286 -33.52 3.18 -19.43
N ARG A 287 -34.26 3.44 -18.36
CA ARG A 287 -33.89 4.39 -17.30
C ARG A 287 -34.32 3.89 -15.92
N LEU A 288 -33.51 4.16 -14.91
CA LEU A 288 -33.92 4.11 -13.52
C LEU A 288 -34.67 5.41 -13.20
N ASN A 289 -35.87 5.28 -12.64
CA ASN A 289 -36.71 6.37 -12.16
C ASN A 289 -36.86 6.25 -10.65
N ILE A 290 -36.35 7.23 -9.93
CA ILE A 290 -36.40 7.36 -8.48
C ILE A 290 -37.44 8.41 -8.17
N ASN A 291 -38.57 8.00 -7.60
CA ASN A 291 -39.64 8.90 -7.19
C ASN A 291 -40.41 8.31 -6.01
N SER A 292 -41.21 9.15 -5.35
CA SER A 292 -42.18 8.69 -4.35
C SER A 292 -43.53 8.42 -5.04
N PRO A 293 -44.24 7.33 -4.71
CA PRO A 293 -43.95 6.36 -3.64
C PRO A 293 -43.17 5.10 -4.11
N GLY A 294 -42.65 5.05 -5.34
CA GLY A 294 -42.08 3.81 -5.88
C GLY A 294 -41.13 4.01 -7.06
N SER A 295 -39.88 3.61 -6.86
CA SER A 295 -38.80 3.67 -7.85
C SER A 295 -38.82 2.46 -8.77
N ASN A 296 -38.53 2.65 -10.06
CA ASN A 296 -38.61 1.58 -11.05
C ASN A 296 -37.61 1.73 -12.20
N VAL A 297 -37.26 0.61 -12.84
CA VAL A 297 -36.55 0.60 -14.13
C VAL A 297 -37.57 0.37 -15.25
N GLY A 298 -37.49 1.14 -16.34
CA GLY A 298 -38.47 1.07 -17.43
C GLY A 298 -37.98 1.80 -18.67
N LEU A 299 -38.83 1.98 -19.69
CA LEU A 299 -38.46 2.63 -20.95
C LEU A 299 -38.79 4.13 -20.95
N ASN A 300 -38.02 4.91 -21.71
CA ASN A 300 -38.36 6.28 -22.07
C ASN A 300 -37.73 6.71 -23.41
N ASN A 301 -38.19 7.86 -23.90
CA ASN A 301 -37.76 8.51 -25.13
C ASN A 301 -36.31 9.01 -25.01
N ARG A 302 -35.50 8.71 -26.03
CA ARG A 302 -34.05 8.99 -26.06
C ARG A 302 -33.69 10.48 -26.12
N ALA A 303 -34.62 11.33 -26.56
CA ALA A 303 -34.41 12.78 -26.62
C ALA A 303 -34.49 13.50 -25.26
N ARG A 304 -34.88 12.82 -24.17
CA ARG A 304 -34.91 13.44 -22.83
C ARG A 304 -33.50 13.61 -22.25
N GLY A 305 -33.33 14.59 -21.37
CA GLY A 305 -32.08 14.80 -20.63
C GLY A 305 -32.15 14.15 -19.25
N TYR A 306 -31.39 13.08 -19.02
CA TYR A 306 -31.30 12.38 -17.73
C TYR A 306 -29.87 12.34 -17.20
N SER A 307 -29.76 12.09 -15.90
CA SER A 307 -28.47 11.94 -15.24
C SER A 307 -27.76 10.68 -15.72
N CYS A 308 -26.43 10.70 -15.68
CA CYS A 308 -25.59 9.54 -15.98
C CYS A 308 -24.76 9.20 -14.74
N ARG A 309 -24.80 7.93 -14.33
CA ARG A 309 -23.90 7.38 -13.31
C ARG A 309 -23.22 6.16 -13.89
N CYS A 310 -21.89 6.16 -13.85
CA CYS A 310 -21.10 5.15 -14.53
C CYS A 310 -20.81 3.95 -13.63
N ILE A 311 -20.74 2.77 -14.25
CA ILE A 311 -20.34 1.50 -13.65
C ILE A 311 -19.00 1.06 -14.24
N LYS A 312 -18.14 0.45 -13.42
CA LYS A 312 -16.82 -0.04 -13.83
C LYS A 312 -16.94 -1.47 -14.35
N ASP A 313 -16.36 -1.75 -15.51
CA ASP A 313 -16.22 -3.13 -15.97
C ASP A 313 -15.00 -3.76 -15.30
N THR A 314 -15.22 -4.79 -14.48
CA THR A 314 -14.15 -5.55 -13.86
C THR A 314 -13.43 -6.38 -14.94
N VAL A 315 -12.17 -6.04 -15.25
CA VAL A 315 -11.25 -7.02 -15.84
C VAL A 315 -10.98 -8.04 -14.73
N SER A 316 -11.41 -9.28 -14.93
CA SER A 316 -11.24 -10.35 -13.96
C SER A 316 -9.75 -10.63 -13.71
N GLN A 317 -9.22 -10.16 -12.58
CA GLN A 317 -8.02 -10.67 -11.93
C GLN A 317 -8.23 -10.61 -10.42
N GLY A 318 -8.12 -11.77 -9.75
CA GLY A 318 -7.70 -11.98 -8.35
C GLY A 318 -8.44 -11.25 -7.22
N ALA A 319 -9.08 -12.01 -6.35
CA ALA A 319 -9.69 -11.55 -5.10
C ALA A 319 -8.67 -11.06 -4.04
N ASP A 320 -9.10 -10.12 -3.18
CA ASP A 320 -9.01 -10.28 -1.72
C ASP A 320 -10.07 -9.39 -1.00
N PRO A 321 -10.69 -9.83 0.12
CA PRO A 321 -11.80 -9.14 0.79
C PRO A 321 -11.40 -8.50 2.13
N ALA A 322 -11.80 -7.24 2.36
CA ALA A 322 -12.02 -6.66 3.69
C ALA A 322 -12.90 -5.40 3.55
N SER A 323 -14.22 -5.53 3.70
CA SER A 323 -14.99 -5.16 4.91
C SER A 323 -14.94 -3.67 5.29
N ASN A 324 -16.00 -2.93 4.96
CA ASN A 324 -16.30 -1.64 5.57
C ASN A 324 -17.11 -1.86 6.87
N ALA A 325 -16.45 -1.79 8.03
CA ALA A 325 -17.08 -1.67 9.34
C ALA A 325 -16.84 -0.25 9.86
N THR A 326 -17.91 0.39 10.29
CA THR A 326 -17.94 1.75 10.86
C THR A 326 -17.00 1.89 12.06
N ILE A 327 -16.19 2.96 12.06
CA ILE A 327 -15.26 3.32 13.13
C ILE A 327 -16.03 4.04 14.25
N ASP A 328 -16.09 3.45 15.45
CA ASP A 328 -16.68 4.08 16.65
C ASP A 328 -15.89 3.77 17.93
N SER A 329 -14.55 3.78 17.89
CA SER A 329 -13.73 3.89 19.11
C SER A 329 -12.29 4.33 18.83
N LEU A 330 -11.68 5.00 19.81
CA LEU A 330 -10.25 5.37 19.81
C LEU A 330 -9.33 4.13 19.65
N SER A 331 -9.77 2.95 20.08
CA SER A 331 -9.09 1.67 19.87
C SER A 331 -9.12 1.18 18.42
N GLN A 332 -10.16 1.51 17.64
CA GLN A 332 -10.17 1.24 16.20
C GLN A 332 -9.23 2.18 15.44
N VAL A 333 -9.11 3.46 15.84
CA VAL A 333 -8.14 4.39 15.22
C VAL A 333 -6.70 3.89 15.42
N VAL A 334 -6.35 3.43 16.62
CA VAL A 334 -5.03 2.84 16.90
C VAL A 334 -4.80 1.56 16.08
N SER A 335 -5.82 0.69 15.97
CA SER A 335 -5.74 -0.54 15.16
C SER A 335 -5.63 -0.26 13.65
N TYR A 336 -6.29 0.78 13.13
CA TYR A 336 -6.17 1.19 11.73
C TYR A 336 -4.84 1.86 11.43
N LEU A 337 -4.29 2.64 12.37
CA LEU A 337 -2.95 3.21 12.22
C LEU A 337 -1.88 2.12 12.26
N ASP A 338 -2.03 1.10 13.11
CA ASP A 338 -1.10 -0.04 13.17
C ASP A 338 -1.21 -0.94 11.93
N SER A 339 -2.43 -1.18 11.41
CA SER A 339 -2.64 -1.93 10.16
C SER A 339 -2.19 -1.17 8.90
N SER A 340 -2.37 0.15 8.87
CA SER A 340 -1.86 1.01 7.80
C SER A 340 -0.35 1.15 7.84
N LEU A 341 0.24 1.20 9.04
CA LEU A 341 1.69 1.22 9.25
C LEU A 341 2.32 -0.13 8.88
N THR A 342 1.64 -1.26 9.15
CA THR A 342 2.07 -2.59 8.68
C THR A 342 1.92 -2.75 7.17
N ALA A 343 0.86 -2.20 6.55
CA ALA A 343 0.71 -2.16 5.09
C ALA A 343 1.72 -1.22 4.40
N LEU A 344 2.13 -0.13 5.04
CA LEU A 344 3.25 0.71 4.60
C LEU A 344 4.60 0.00 4.76
N SER A 345 4.77 -0.79 5.81
CA SER A 345 5.99 -1.58 6.05
C SER A 345 6.18 -2.74 5.06
N SER A 346 5.11 -3.15 4.35
CA SER A 346 5.21 -4.13 3.25
C SER A 346 5.42 -3.49 1.88
N LEU A 347 5.22 -2.17 1.76
CA LEU A 347 5.48 -1.39 0.55
C LEU A 347 6.89 -0.78 0.54
N PHE A 348 7.46 -0.52 1.72
CA PHE A 348 8.82 0.00 1.89
C PHE A 348 9.70 -1.06 2.53
N VAL A 349 10.48 -1.75 1.70
CA VAL A 349 11.54 -2.62 2.18
C VAL A 349 12.77 -1.74 2.38
N PHE A 350 13.07 -1.47 3.64
CA PHE A 350 14.22 -0.68 4.04
C PHE A 350 15.50 -1.53 3.98
N GLY A 351 16.54 -0.99 3.37
CA GLY A 351 17.85 -1.63 3.31
C GLY A 351 18.79 -0.83 2.43
N CYS A 352 20.00 -1.36 2.19
CA CYS A 352 20.91 -0.69 1.28
C CYS A 352 20.51 -0.92 -0.18
N ILE A 353 20.20 0.16 -0.89
CA ILE A 353 19.81 0.13 -2.31
C ILE A 353 20.98 0.37 -3.28
N ASP A 354 22.19 0.57 -2.77
CA ASP A 354 23.38 0.79 -3.59
C ASP A 354 24.01 -0.56 -3.98
N PRO A 355 23.97 -0.97 -5.26
CA PRO A 355 24.53 -2.25 -5.71
C PRO A 355 26.06 -2.35 -5.55
N THR A 356 26.74 -1.25 -5.21
CA THR A 356 28.19 -1.23 -4.93
C THR A 356 28.51 -1.45 -3.44
N ALA A 357 27.52 -1.46 -2.55
CA ALA A 357 27.71 -1.73 -1.13
C ALA A 357 27.72 -3.24 -0.83
N PHE A 358 28.44 -3.65 0.21
CA PHE A 358 28.56 -5.05 0.63
C PHE A 358 27.28 -5.63 1.25
N ASN A 359 26.43 -4.79 1.79
CA ASN A 359 25.12 -5.16 2.34
C ASN A 359 23.96 -4.74 1.43
N TYR A 360 24.21 -4.64 0.12
CA TYR A 360 23.17 -4.40 -0.87
C TYR A 360 22.04 -5.41 -0.72
N ASP A 361 20.82 -4.92 -0.54
CA ASP A 361 19.61 -5.72 -0.46
C ASP A 361 18.82 -5.54 -1.77
N PRO A 362 18.78 -6.56 -2.65
CA PRO A 362 18.05 -6.46 -3.91
C PRO A 362 16.52 -6.38 -3.73
N THR A 363 16.01 -6.63 -2.52
CA THR A 363 14.59 -6.49 -2.18
C THR A 363 14.26 -5.11 -1.62
N ALA A 364 15.27 -4.34 -1.17
CA ALA A 364 15.08 -3.00 -0.66
C ALA A 364 14.71 -2.02 -1.77
N ASN A 365 13.69 -1.21 -1.52
CA ASN A 365 13.25 -0.15 -2.43
C ASN A 365 13.39 1.25 -1.82
N TYR A 366 13.80 1.34 -0.56
CA TYR A 366 14.10 2.58 0.14
C TYR A 366 15.39 2.47 0.95
N SER A 367 16.28 3.45 0.79
CA SER A 367 17.52 3.50 1.57
C SER A 367 17.21 3.88 3.02
N ASP A 368 17.71 3.07 3.95
CA ASP A 368 17.73 3.37 5.39
C ASP A 368 19.06 3.99 5.85
N GLY A 369 19.95 4.32 4.90
CA GLY A 369 21.30 4.81 5.21
C GLY A 369 22.26 3.75 5.75
N SER A 370 21.90 2.46 5.72
CA SER A 370 22.75 1.37 6.24
C SER A 370 23.86 0.93 5.30
N CYS A 371 23.97 1.50 4.08
CA CYS A 371 24.95 1.08 3.08
C CYS A 371 26.38 1.08 3.63
N ARG A 372 27.03 -0.08 3.53
CA ARG A 372 28.40 -0.31 4.00
C ARG A 372 29.31 -0.66 2.83
N TYR A 373 30.37 0.12 2.67
CA TYR A 373 31.38 -0.04 1.61
C TYR A 373 32.63 -0.79 2.08
N THR A 374 32.55 -1.42 3.24
CA THR A 374 33.59 -2.31 3.79
C THR A 374 32.96 -3.68 4.09
N PRO A 375 33.54 -4.79 3.62
CA PRO A 375 33.01 -6.12 3.92
C PRO A 375 33.18 -6.43 5.40
N LEU A 376 32.25 -7.22 5.96
CA LEU A 376 32.45 -7.93 7.21
C LEU A 376 32.35 -9.42 6.97
N ILE A 377 32.94 -10.18 7.90
CA ILE A 377 32.78 -11.62 7.94
C ILE A 377 31.29 -11.94 8.13
N GLY A 378 30.79 -12.84 7.29
CA GLY A 378 29.40 -13.28 7.21
C GLY A 378 28.56 -12.59 6.14
N ASP A 379 29.05 -11.52 5.52
CA ASP A 379 28.34 -10.87 4.43
C ASP A 379 28.19 -11.79 3.21
N THR A 380 27.07 -11.66 2.50
CA THR A 380 26.95 -12.22 1.15
C THR A 380 27.58 -11.27 0.14
N TYR A 381 28.63 -11.69 -0.55
CA TYR A 381 29.35 -10.87 -1.51
C TYR A 381 29.81 -11.69 -2.72
N GLN A 382 29.61 -11.16 -3.93
CA GLN A 382 30.02 -11.79 -5.21
C GLN A 382 29.65 -13.28 -5.33
N GLY A 383 28.45 -13.65 -4.89
CA GLY A 383 27.91 -15.01 -4.98
C GLY A 383 28.39 -15.98 -3.90
N GLY A 384 29.12 -15.51 -2.88
CA GLY A 384 29.56 -16.30 -1.74
C GLY A 384 29.39 -15.58 -0.40
N ILE A 385 29.93 -16.17 0.66
CA ILE A 385 29.88 -15.67 2.04
C ILE A 385 31.30 -15.32 2.48
N VAL A 386 31.54 -14.06 2.88
CA VAL A 386 32.85 -13.59 3.34
C VAL A 386 33.22 -14.32 4.63
N PHE A 387 34.37 -15.00 4.65
CA PHE A 387 34.86 -15.67 5.87
C PHE A 387 36.25 -15.22 6.30
N TYR A 388 36.95 -14.45 5.47
CA TYR A 388 38.29 -13.93 5.77
C TYR A 388 38.48 -12.58 5.10
N LEU A 389 39.15 -11.65 5.80
CA LEU A 389 39.52 -10.32 5.32
C LEU A 389 41.03 -10.10 5.50
N ASP A 390 41.68 -9.54 4.49
CA ASP A 390 43.13 -9.34 4.49
C ASP A 390 43.58 -7.99 5.11
N GLY A 391 42.62 -7.11 5.41
CA GLY A 391 42.86 -5.77 5.94
C GLY A 391 43.18 -4.69 4.89
N ASN A 392 43.26 -5.04 3.61
CA ASN A 392 43.56 -4.15 2.48
C ASN A 392 42.39 -4.00 1.49
N GLY A 393 41.20 -4.46 1.88
CA GLY A 393 39.98 -4.37 1.08
C GLY A 393 39.65 -5.65 0.29
N GLY A 394 40.49 -6.68 0.37
CA GLY A 394 40.26 -7.99 -0.20
C GLY A 394 39.93 -9.05 0.84
N GLY A 395 39.66 -10.27 0.38
CA GLY A 395 39.35 -11.38 1.27
C GLY A 395 39.09 -12.69 0.57
N LEU A 396 38.55 -13.65 1.33
CA LEU A 396 38.07 -14.93 0.80
C LEU A 396 36.58 -15.08 1.08
N ILE A 397 35.85 -15.56 0.07
CA ILE A 397 34.45 -15.93 0.17
C ILE A 397 34.27 -17.42 -0.07
N ALA A 398 33.35 -18.03 0.67
CA ALA A 398 32.94 -19.42 0.52
C ALA A 398 31.66 -19.53 -0.33
N ALA A 399 31.51 -20.61 -1.08
CA ALA A 399 30.26 -20.89 -1.75
C ALA A 399 29.10 -21.01 -0.73
N PRO A 400 27.87 -20.63 -1.08
CA PRO A 400 26.73 -20.66 -0.15
C PRO A 400 26.21 -22.08 0.10
N THR A 401 26.53 -23.05 -0.77
CA THR A 401 26.16 -24.46 -0.62
C THR A 401 27.35 -25.40 -0.84
N ASP A 402 27.25 -26.66 -0.41
CA ASP A 402 28.24 -27.69 -0.70
C ASP A 402 28.22 -28.07 -2.18
N GLN A 403 29.38 -28.41 -2.75
CA GLN A 403 29.48 -28.79 -4.16
C GLN A 403 29.39 -30.31 -4.38
N SER A 404 29.79 -31.12 -3.40
CA SER A 404 29.88 -32.60 -3.56
C SER A 404 28.87 -33.38 -2.72
N TYR A 405 28.25 -32.79 -1.70
CA TYR A 405 27.38 -33.48 -0.73
C TYR A 405 27.99 -34.78 -0.16
N GLY A 406 29.32 -34.82 0.02
CA GLY A 406 30.01 -36.01 0.56
C GLY A 406 30.38 -37.07 -0.48
N ALA A 407 30.39 -36.73 -1.77
CA ALA A 407 30.62 -37.69 -2.85
C ALA A 407 31.95 -37.49 -3.61
N SER A 408 32.89 -36.69 -3.09
CA SER A 408 34.15 -36.39 -3.80
C SER A 408 35.37 -36.93 -3.06
N GLN A 409 36.22 -37.62 -3.83
CA GLN A 409 37.58 -37.97 -3.43
C GLN A 409 38.46 -36.71 -3.45
N TRP A 410 39.49 -36.65 -2.61
CA TRP A 410 40.37 -35.48 -2.56
C TRP A 410 41.09 -35.25 -3.90
N GLY A 411 41.62 -36.33 -4.45
CA GLY A 411 42.47 -36.39 -5.63
C GLY A 411 43.01 -37.82 -5.80
N CYS A 412 44.06 -38.01 -6.59
CA CYS A 412 44.54 -39.34 -6.93
C CYS A 412 45.39 -39.93 -5.80
N MET A 413 44.90 -41.00 -5.18
CA MET A 413 45.64 -41.76 -4.17
C MET A 413 46.98 -42.25 -4.74
N GLY A 414 48.05 -42.17 -3.95
CA GLY A 414 49.39 -42.62 -4.35
C GLY A 414 50.21 -41.59 -5.13
N THR A 415 49.62 -40.45 -5.51
CA THR A 415 50.32 -39.33 -6.14
C THR A 415 50.64 -38.25 -5.11
N TYR A 416 51.91 -37.82 -5.02
CA TYR A 416 52.34 -36.72 -4.16
C TYR A 416 52.42 -35.41 -4.96
N ILE A 417 51.76 -34.36 -4.48
CA ILE A 417 51.63 -33.07 -5.19
C ILE A 417 52.53 -31.99 -4.58
N GLY A 418 52.72 -31.98 -3.26
CA GLY A 418 53.50 -30.98 -2.53
C GLY A 418 52.74 -29.67 -2.28
N THR A 419 51.52 -29.74 -1.75
CA THR A 419 50.66 -28.56 -1.54
C THR A 419 50.99 -27.75 -0.29
N GLY A 420 50.69 -26.45 -0.33
CA GLY A 420 50.84 -25.52 0.80
C GLY A 420 49.68 -25.58 1.80
N SER A 421 49.88 -25.05 2.99
CA SER A 421 48.87 -25.07 4.08
C SER A 421 48.39 -23.69 4.55
N VAL A 422 49.07 -22.61 4.18
CA VAL A 422 48.79 -21.26 4.68
C VAL A 422 47.60 -20.62 3.94
N ILE A 423 47.06 -19.55 4.53
CA ILE A 423 46.06 -18.69 3.85
C ILE A 423 46.68 -18.14 2.56
N GLY A 424 45.94 -18.18 1.47
CA GLY A 424 46.35 -17.83 0.11
C GLY A 424 46.88 -19.01 -0.73
N SER A 425 47.07 -20.20 -0.14
CA SER A 425 47.61 -21.36 -0.90
C SER A 425 46.55 -22.12 -1.70
N GLY A 426 45.25 -21.97 -1.41
CA GLY A 426 44.20 -22.84 -1.95
C GLY A 426 44.13 -22.86 -3.49
N ALA A 427 44.24 -21.69 -4.12
CA ALA A 427 44.18 -21.56 -5.58
C ALA A 427 45.35 -22.28 -6.25
N GLN A 428 46.57 -22.03 -5.78
CA GLN A 428 47.78 -22.70 -6.28
C GLN A 428 47.70 -24.21 -6.05
N ASN A 429 47.26 -24.64 -4.87
CA ASN A 429 47.11 -26.06 -4.55
C ASN A 429 46.13 -26.75 -5.51
N THR A 430 44.97 -26.15 -5.73
CA THR A 430 43.93 -26.69 -6.61
C THR A 430 44.49 -26.88 -8.01
N ALA A 431 45.17 -25.86 -8.56
CA ALA A 431 45.82 -25.97 -9.87
C ALA A 431 46.89 -27.09 -9.93
N MET A 432 47.67 -27.27 -8.86
CA MET A 432 48.67 -28.36 -8.80
C MET A 432 48.00 -29.74 -8.72
N ILE A 433 46.89 -29.88 -8.00
CA ILE A 433 46.13 -31.13 -7.90
C ILE A 433 45.55 -31.50 -9.27
N GLU A 434 44.94 -30.55 -9.98
CA GLU A 434 44.39 -30.76 -11.33
C GLU A 434 45.46 -31.18 -12.35
N LEU A 435 46.68 -30.66 -12.20
CA LEU A 435 47.83 -31.05 -13.04
C LEU A 435 48.35 -32.46 -12.69
N GLY A 436 48.33 -32.84 -11.41
CA GLY A 436 48.83 -34.14 -10.95
C GLY A 436 47.79 -35.25 -10.93
N CYS A 437 46.50 -34.92 -11.05
CA CYS A 437 45.38 -35.84 -11.01
C CYS A 437 44.24 -35.35 -11.91
N THR A 438 44.12 -35.94 -13.09
CA THR A 438 43.06 -35.58 -14.06
C THR A 438 41.77 -36.39 -13.86
N THR A 439 41.55 -36.96 -12.67
CA THR A 439 40.35 -37.74 -12.38
C THR A 439 39.17 -36.79 -12.21
N PRO A 440 38.09 -36.93 -13.01
CA PRO A 440 36.92 -36.08 -12.88
C PRO A 440 36.24 -36.24 -11.52
N TYR A 441 35.56 -35.19 -11.07
CA TYR A 441 34.75 -35.14 -9.85
C TYR A 441 35.54 -35.26 -8.53
N THR A 442 36.87 -35.15 -8.58
CA THR A 442 37.67 -34.94 -7.36
C THR A 442 37.34 -33.59 -6.73
N ALA A 443 37.71 -33.41 -5.47
CA ALA A 443 37.43 -32.19 -4.72
C ALA A 443 38.02 -30.95 -5.39
N ALA A 444 39.23 -31.07 -5.95
CA ALA A 444 39.86 -29.99 -6.71
C ALA A 444 39.13 -29.74 -8.04
N ASP A 445 38.80 -30.79 -8.81
CA ASP A 445 38.13 -30.70 -10.12
C ASP A 445 36.73 -30.08 -9.99
N VAL A 446 35.99 -30.46 -8.95
CA VAL A 446 34.68 -29.88 -8.63
C VAL A 446 34.77 -28.38 -8.35
N CYS A 447 35.79 -27.93 -7.62
CA CYS A 447 35.98 -26.50 -7.37
C CYS A 447 36.48 -25.77 -8.63
N ALA A 448 37.45 -26.33 -9.34
CA ALA A 448 38.09 -25.71 -10.50
C ALA A 448 37.13 -25.52 -11.70
N ASN A 449 36.15 -26.41 -11.84
CA ASN A 449 35.13 -26.33 -12.90
C ASN A 449 33.84 -25.61 -12.44
N LEU A 450 33.76 -25.11 -11.20
CA LEU A 450 32.57 -24.46 -10.68
C LEU A 450 32.37 -23.08 -11.33
N THR A 451 31.18 -22.85 -11.88
CA THR A 451 30.69 -21.50 -12.20
C THR A 451 29.50 -21.16 -11.30
N LEU A 452 29.68 -20.17 -10.44
CA LEU A 452 28.69 -19.76 -9.45
C LEU A 452 28.70 -18.24 -9.28
N GLY A 453 27.51 -17.62 -9.27
CA GLY A 453 27.36 -16.17 -9.11
C GLY A 453 27.95 -15.34 -10.25
N GLY A 454 28.20 -15.95 -11.42
CA GLY A 454 28.90 -15.32 -12.55
C GLY A 454 30.43 -15.44 -12.51
N TYR A 455 30.98 -16.14 -11.52
CA TYR A 455 32.42 -16.32 -11.30
C TYR A 455 32.85 -17.76 -11.55
N SER A 456 34.02 -17.96 -12.15
CA SER A 456 34.59 -19.26 -12.52
C SER A 456 36.01 -19.49 -11.97
N ASP A 457 36.42 -18.69 -10.99
CA ASP A 457 37.73 -18.68 -10.34
C ASP A 457 37.69 -19.34 -8.94
N TRP A 458 36.78 -20.30 -8.77
CA TRP A 458 36.60 -21.05 -7.52
C TRP A 458 37.68 -22.13 -7.34
N PHE A 459 38.08 -22.38 -6.09
CA PHE A 459 39.14 -23.33 -5.75
C PHE A 459 38.91 -24.02 -4.40
N LEU A 460 39.61 -25.12 -4.17
CA LEU A 460 39.53 -25.90 -2.94
C LEU A 460 40.39 -25.23 -1.84
N PRO A 461 39.84 -24.92 -0.65
CA PRO A 461 40.52 -24.15 0.38
C PRO A 461 41.73 -24.90 0.95
N SER A 462 42.84 -24.22 1.22
CA SER A 462 43.96 -24.76 1.99
C SER A 462 43.53 -25.09 3.41
N ARG A 463 44.37 -25.84 4.14
CA ARG A 463 44.12 -26.19 5.54
C ARG A 463 43.78 -24.98 6.40
N MET A 464 44.57 -23.90 6.33
CA MET A 464 44.30 -22.72 7.17
C MET A 464 43.06 -21.96 6.70
N GLU A 465 42.77 -21.90 5.39
CA GLU A 465 41.54 -21.29 4.86
C GLU A 465 40.30 -22.07 5.32
N LEU A 466 40.37 -23.40 5.31
CA LEU A 466 39.28 -24.26 5.77
C LEU A 466 39.04 -24.14 7.28
N VAL A 467 40.12 -23.99 8.06
CA VAL A 467 40.02 -23.74 9.52
C VAL A 467 39.39 -22.38 9.79
N GLU A 468 39.81 -21.34 9.07
CA GLU A 468 39.25 -19.99 9.18
C GLU A 468 37.75 -19.98 8.83
N MET A 469 37.39 -20.64 7.73
CA MET A 469 36.00 -20.81 7.29
C MET A 469 35.16 -21.50 8.36
N HIS A 470 35.65 -22.58 8.96
CA HIS A 470 34.99 -23.26 10.07
C HIS A 470 34.79 -22.35 11.29
N GLN A 471 35.80 -21.56 11.66
CA GLN A 471 35.76 -20.69 12.84
C GLN A 471 34.78 -19.53 12.66
N ASN A 472 34.79 -18.91 11.48
CA ASN A 472 34.11 -17.64 11.25
C ASN A 472 32.67 -17.82 10.78
N ILE A 473 32.42 -18.78 9.89
CA ILE A 473 31.11 -18.96 9.26
C ILE A 473 30.53 -20.38 9.42
N GLY A 474 31.26 -21.28 10.09
CA GLY A 474 30.84 -22.64 10.43
C GLY A 474 30.56 -22.83 11.92
N GLN A 475 30.62 -24.09 12.38
CA GLN A 475 30.30 -24.50 13.75
C GLN A 475 31.34 -24.05 14.79
N GLY A 476 32.49 -23.50 14.38
CA GLY A 476 33.47 -22.95 15.30
C GLY A 476 33.00 -21.67 16.00
N ASN A 477 32.06 -20.93 15.39
CA ASN A 477 31.33 -19.82 15.99
C ASN A 477 32.20 -18.77 16.72
N ALA A 478 33.40 -18.49 16.22
CA ALA A 478 34.36 -17.58 16.86
C ALA A 478 33.82 -16.15 17.02
N LEU A 479 32.95 -15.74 16.09
CA LEU A 479 32.33 -14.41 16.06
C LEU A 479 30.88 -14.39 16.58
N GLY A 480 30.35 -15.51 17.07
CA GLY A 480 28.97 -15.59 17.54
C GLY A 480 27.90 -15.63 16.44
N LEU A 481 28.29 -15.76 15.16
CA LEU A 481 27.38 -15.79 14.01
C LEU A 481 26.61 -17.12 13.86
N GLY A 482 27.14 -18.20 14.42
CA GLY A 482 26.66 -19.56 14.20
C GLY A 482 27.10 -20.14 12.84
N ASN A 483 26.51 -21.27 12.46
CA ASN A 483 26.78 -21.94 11.19
C ASN A 483 26.03 -21.26 10.02
N ILE A 484 26.39 -20.01 9.72
CA ILE A 484 25.76 -19.24 8.64
C ILE A 484 26.12 -19.75 7.24
N GLY A 485 27.24 -20.47 7.09
CA GLY A 485 27.62 -21.11 5.83
C GLY A 485 26.84 -22.39 5.50
N GLY A 486 25.93 -22.81 6.40
CA GLY A 486 25.07 -23.97 6.18
C GLY A 486 25.85 -25.27 6.02
N PHE A 487 26.96 -25.43 6.75
CA PHE A 487 27.79 -26.63 6.67
C PHE A 487 27.11 -27.83 7.33
N SER A 488 27.27 -29.00 6.74
CA SER A 488 26.84 -30.27 7.33
C SER A 488 27.80 -30.69 8.45
N ASN A 489 27.32 -31.46 9.43
CA ASN A 489 28.14 -32.02 10.51
C ASN A 489 29.03 -33.18 10.02
N SER A 490 29.93 -32.89 9.08
CA SER A 490 30.74 -33.86 8.32
C SER A 490 32.16 -33.35 8.12
N TYR A 491 33.04 -34.16 7.51
CA TYR A 491 34.37 -33.72 7.13
C TYR A 491 34.34 -33.00 5.78
N TYR A 492 35.16 -31.97 5.70
CA TYR A 492 35.37 -31.17 4.50
C TYR A 492 36.82 -31.29 4.07
N TRP A 493 37.04 -31.49 2.78
CA TRP A 493 38.37 -31.51 2.19
C TRP A 493 39.00 -30.11 2.20
N SER A 494 40.27 -30.05 2.58
CA SER A 494 41.16 -28.95 2.19
C SER A 494 42.01 -29.36 0.99
N SER A 495 42.62 -28.43 0.27
CA SER A 495 43.61 -28.69 -0.78
C SER A 495 45.02 -28.99 -0.25
N THR A 496 45.17 -29.13 1.08
CA THR A 496 46.46 -29.41 1.72
C THR A 496 46.66 -30.91 1.90
N GLU A 497 47.76 -31.45 1.38
CA GLU A 497 48.20 -32.81 1.64
C GLU A 497 48.66 -32.94 3.10
N ALA A 498 48.40 -34.11 3.70
CA ALA A 498 48.78 -34.38 5.08
C ALA A 498 50.13 -35.12 5.14
N PHE A 499 50.12 -36.43 4.95
CA PHE A 499 51.30 -37.28 5.02
C PHE A 499 51.48 -38.12 3.76
N GLY A 500 52.62 -37.94 3.10
CA GLY A 500 53.00 -38.71 1.93
C GLY A 500 52.02 -38.52 0.77
N SER A 501 51.89 -39.56 -0.06
CA SER A 501 51.07 -39.53 -1.27
C SER A 501 49.63 -40.05 -1.08
N SER A 502 49.25 -40.48 0.12
CA SER A 502 47.99 -41.18 0.39
C SER A 502 46.94 -40.37 1.15
N THR A 503 47.33 -39.36 1.93
CA THR A 503 46.40 -38.65 2.82
C THR A 503 46.33 -37.16 2.55
N ALA A 504 45.16 -36.57 2.84
CA ALA A 504 44.93 -35.14 2.77
C ALA A 504 44.24 -34.61 4.02
N TRP A 505 44.38 -33.31 4.26
CA TRP A 505 43.83 -32.66 5.45
C TRP A 505 42.33 -32.43 5.29
N VAL A 506 41.59 -32.75 6.35
CA VAL A 506 40.15 -32.47 6.48
C VAL A 506 39.86 -31.66 7.72
N LYS A 507 38.74 -30.94 7.70
CA LYS A 507 38.17 -30.33 8.89
C LYS A 507 36.78 -30.89 9.12
N TYR A 508 36.53 -31.38 10.34
CA TYR A 508 35.17 -31.72 10.77
C TYR A 508 34.39 -30.45 11.11
N PHE A 509 33.21 -30.29 10.53
CA PHE A 509 32.28 -29.18 10.72
C PHE A 509 31.13 -29.59 11.66
N GLY A 510 31.39 -30.38 12.70
CA GLY A 510 30.39 -30.65 13.76
C GLY A 510 30.63 -29.81 15.02
N SER A 511 29.61 -29.75 15.89
CA SER A 511 29.67 -29.05 17.18
C SER A 511 30.55 -29.73 18.22
N THR A 512 30.93 -30.99 17.99
CA THR A 512 31.90 -31.73 18.81
C THR A 512 33.25 -31.76 18.10
N THR A 513 34.33 -31.62 18.86
CA THR A 513 35.68 -31.87 18.33
C THR A 513 35.80 -33.34 17.93
N SER A 514 35.81 -33.61 16.63
CA SER A 514 36.26 -34.91 16.11
C SER A 514 37.79 -35.04 16.19
N GLY A 515 38.27 -36.27 16.35
CA GLY A 515 39.67 -36.57 16.69
C GLY A 515 40.66 -36.69 15.53
N VAL A 516 40.20 -36.64 14.26
CA VAL A 516 41.09 -36.82 13.09
C VAL A 516 41.01 -35.59 12.17
N ASN A 517 42.17 -35.14 11.68
CA ASN A 517 42.28 -33.98 10.78
C ASN A 517 42.83 -34.35 9.39
N TYR A 518 42.88 -35.64 9.08
CA TYR A 518 43.32 -36.13 7.78
C TYR A 518 42.64 -37.46 7.50
N LEU A 519 42.40 -37.73 6.23
CA LEU A 519 41.79 -38.96 5.72
C LEU A 519 42.54 -39.41 4.46
N ASP A 520 42.33 -40.66 4.07
CA ASP A 520 42.87 -41.19 2.82
C ASP A 520 42.21 -40.51 1.61
N LYS A 521 42.98 -40.23 0.57
CA LYS A 521 42.55 -39.40 -0.57
C LYS A 521 41.38 -40.00 -1.36
N ASP A 522 41.14 -41.31 -1.24
CA ASP A 522 40.06 -42.05 -1.89
C ASP A 522 38.75 -42.06 -1.09
N GLU A 523 38.74 -41.52 0.15
CA GLU A 523 37.52 -41.32 0.93
C GLU A 523 36.62 -40.24 0.30
N LEU A 524 35.31 -40.40 0.48
CA LEU A 524 34.31 -39.49 -0.07
C LEU A 524 33.88 -38.49 1.00
N GLU A 525 34.22 -37.21 0.78
CA GLU A 525 33.92 -36.16 1.76
C GLU A 525 33.35 -34.90 1.10
N TYR A 526 32.90 -33.98 1.95
CA TYR A 526 32.26 -32.75 1.52
C TYR A 526 33.28 -31.76 0.96
N VAL A 527 32.82 -30.99 -0.01
CA VAL A 527 33.61 -29.97 -0.70
C VAL A 527 32.86 -28.65 -0.59
N ARG A 528 33.58 -27.65 -0.08
CA ARG A 528 33.15 -26.26 -0.14
C ARG A 528 34.18 -25.43 -0.88
N ALA A 529 33.80 -24.95 -2.05
CA ALA A 529 34.64 -24.09 -2.86
C ALA A 529 34.77 -22.70 -2.24
N ILE A 530 35.91 -22.06 -2.42
CA ILE A 530 36.17 -20.68 -2.04
C ILE A 530 36.75 -19.88 -3.22
N ARG A 531 36.69 -18.55 -3.16
CA ARG A 531 37.39 -17.67 -4.10
C ARG A 531 37.91 -16.41 -3.40
N ALA A 532 38.87 -15.74 -4.02
CA ALA A 532 39.36 -14.44 -3.58
C ALA A 532 38.58 -13.30 -4.24
N PHE A 533 38.49 -12.14 -3.58
CA PHE A 533 37.84 -10.94 -4.11
C PHE A 533 38.62 -9.67 -3.81
#